data_AF-A0A6J0MUJ3-F1
#
_entry.id   AF-A0A6J0MUJ3-F1
#
_cell.length_a   1.000
_cell.length_b   1.000
_cell.length_c   1.000
_cell.angle_alpha   90.00
_cell.angle_beta   90.00
_cell.angle_gamma   90.00
#
_symmetry.space_group_name_H-M   'P 1'
#
loop_
_entity.id
_entity.type
_entity.pdbx_description
1 polymer ?
#
loop_
_entity_poly.entity_id
_entity_poly.type
_entity_poly.pdbx_seq_one_letter_code
_entity_poly.pdbx_strand_id
1 'polypeptide(L)'
;YYWPLNLNGVLYVWQKRLYDITGPGVLVAHDFYNQEADDEFRIIPLPVPYNENVVRCLTTSGGDVICVEILYPRLKVWKLKSNNSDGEWWHLLREEINMAYVGFDVNCFPLGMNPFDTDLVYLWSRQHSCVVSGNLRIREFTLHQETETWSDGEGCWRINTSDSKEHMEAVHDAASVITLSQFVLPQWMDLVPRPPN
;
A
#
# COMPACT_ATOMS: atom_id res chain seq x y z
N TYR A 1 0.53 12.00 12.58
CA TYR A 1 1.58 12.30 11.60
C TYR A 1 1.51 11.20 10.54
N TYR A 2 1.36 11.58 9.27
CA TYR A 2 1.34 10.62 8.15
C TYR A 2 2.77 10.49 7.63
N TRP A 3 3.24 9.26 7.44
CA TRP A 3 4.61 9.02 7.00
C TRP A 3 4.70 9.30 5.50
N PRO A 4 5.67 10.13 5.06
CA PRO A 4 5.82 10.40 3.65
C PRO A 4 6.38 9.16 2.93
N LEU A 5 5.94 8.95 1.70
CA LEU A 5 6.47 7.93 0.82
C LEU A 5 7.55 8.58 -0.06
N ASN A 6 8.75 7.99 -0.14
CA ASN A 6 9.81 8.45 -1.03
C ASN A 6 10.03 7.44 -2.15
N LEU A 7 10.03 7.90 -3.39
CA LEU A 7 10.38 7.09 -4.55
C LEU A 7 11.22 7.92 -5.51
N ASN A 8 12.45 7.47 -5.77
CA ASN A 8 13.40 8.09 -6.72
C ASN A 8 13.61 9.60 -6.50
N GLY A 9 13.59 10.06 -5.25
CA GLY A 9 13.76 11.48 -4.94
C GLY A 9 12.50 12.32 -4.99
N VAL A 10 11.36 11.71 -5.30
CA VAL A 10 10.04 12.35 -5.19
C VAL A 10 9.42 11.96 -3.86
N LEU A 11 9.05 12.96 -3.06
CA LEU A 11 8.35 12.79 -1.80
C LEU A 11 6.85 12.92 -2.03
N TYR A 12 6.10 11.91 -1.62
CA TYR A 12 4.65 11.87 -1.68
C TYR A 12 4.07 11.94 -0.27
N VAL A 13 3.24 12.94 0.00
CA VAL A 13 2.64 13.19 1.30
C VAL A 13 1.12 13.23 1.14
N TRP A 14 0.41 12.35 1.85
CA TRP A 14 -1.04 12.44 1.91
C TRP A 14 -1.45 13.58 2.83
N GLN A 15 -2.26 14.50 2.30
CA GLN A 15 -2.75 15.67 3.00
C GLN A 15 -4.27 15.72 2.95
N LYS A 16 -4.92 15.64 4.12
CA LYS A 16 -6.33 16.01 4.27
C LYS A 16 -6.42 17.53 4.42
N ARG A 17 -7.23 18.19 3.57
CA ARG A 17 -7.44 19.64 3.68
C ARG A 17 -8.26 19.93 4.93
N LEU A 18 -7.75 20.79 5.81
CA LEU A 18 -8.38 21.10 7.11
C LEU A 18 -9.83 21.62 6.99
N TYR A 19 -10.16 22.29 5.88
CA TYR A 19 -11.50 22.85 5.64
C TYR A 19 -12.41 21.95 4.80
N ASP A 20 -11.89 20.85 4.25
CA ASP A 20 -12.66 19.86 3.49
C ASP A 20 -12.70 18.55 4.27
N ILE A 21 -13.61 18.54 5.26
CA ILE A 21 -13.84 17.39 6.15
C ILE A 21 -14.42 16.20 5.36
N THR A 22 -15.00 16.49 4.20
CA THR A 22 -15.72 15.56 3.31
C THR A 22 -14.90 15.03 2.14
N GLY A 23 -13.68 15.50 1.92
CA GLY A 23 -12.81 15.05 0.82
C GLY A 23 -11.86 13.92 1.24
N PRO A 24 -11.44 13.03 0.32
CA PRO A 24 -10.53 11.91 0.63
C PRO A 24 -9.07 12.38 0.87
N GLY A 25 -8.83 13.69 0.86
CA GLY A 25 -7.50 14.28 0.82
C GLY A 25 -6.89 14.23 -0.58
N VAL A 26 -5.66 14.73 -0.68
CA VAL A 26 -4.86 14.73 -1.90
C VAL A 26 -3.47 14.20 -1.58
N LEU A 27 -2.81 13.64 -2.58
CA LEU A 27 -1.40 13.34 -2.50
C LEU A 27 -0.62 14.54 -3.05
N VAL A 28 0.26 15.09 -2.22
CA VAL A 28 1.17 16.17 -2.60
C VAL A 28 2.51 15.53 -2.95
N ALA A 29 2.97 15.71 -4.19
CA ALA A 29 4.27 15.23 -4.63
C ALA A 29 5.25 16.40 -4.81
N HIS A 30 6.47 16.23 -4.32
CA HIS A 30 7.56 17.18 -4.47
C HIS A 30 8.81 16.46 -4.97
N ASP A 31 9.35 16.91 -6.10
CA ASP A 31 10.55 16.34 -6.72
C ASP A 31 11.77 17.17 -6.30
N PHE A 32 12.65 16.60 -5.49
CA PHE A 32 13.84 17.30 -5.00
C PHE A 32 14.92 17.51 -6.08
N TYR A 33 14.83 16.83 -7.21
CA TYR A 33 15.87 16.84 -8.25
C TYR A 33 15.45 17.58 -9.53
N ASN A 34 14.19 17.99 -9.66
CA ASN A 34 13.72 18.71 -10.82
C ASN A 34 14.09 20.21 -10.73
N GLN A 35 15.26 20.55 -11.25
CA GLN A 35 15.80 21.91 -11.23
C GLN A 35 15.09 22.90 -12.18
N GLU A 36 14.26 22.40 -13.12
CA GLU A 36 13.57 23.22 -14.11
C GLU A 36 12.14 23.60 -13.68
N ALA A 37 11.59 22.95 -12.65
CA ALA A 37 10.29 23.28 -12.08
C ALA A 37 10.50 24.01 -10.75
N ASP A 38 10.50 25.35 -10.77
CA ASP A 38 10.57 26.22 -9.59
C ASP A 38 9.61 25.74 -8.49
N ASP A 39 10.09 25.01 -7.48
CA ASP A 39 9.39 24.59 -6.25
C ASP A 39 7.93 24.09 -6.42
N GLU A 40 7.53 23.61 -7.60
CA GLU A 40 6.12 23.31 -7.88
C GLU A 40 5.73 21.95 -7.29
N PHE A 41 4.89 21.99 -6.26
CA PHE A 41 4.22 20.80 -5.74
C PHE A 41 3.16 20.30 -6.72
N ARG A 42 3.18 19.00 -7.03
CA ARG A 42 2.14 18.34 -7.82
C ARG A 42 1.01 17.88 -6.91
N ILE A 43 -0.19 18.39 -7.11
CA ILE A 43 -1.40 17.99 -6.37
C ILE A 43 -2.11 16.87 -7.14
N ILE A 44 -2.20 15.71 -6.51
CA ILE A 44 -2.73 14.48 -7.12
C ILE A 44 -3.99 14.07 -6.34
N PRO A 45 -5.19 14.08 -6.95
CA PRO A 45 -6.39 13.56 -6.32
C PRO A 45 -6.27 12.05 -6.10
N LEU A 46 -6.86 11.52 -5.02
CA LEU A 46 -6.96 10.07 -4.82
C LEU A 46 -7.88 9.41 -5.87
N PRO A 47 -7.67 8.12 -6.21
CA PRO A 47 -8.36 7.46 -7.32
C PRO A 47 -9.88 7.35 -7.14
N VAL A 48 -10.37 7.23 -5.90
CA VAL A 48 -11.80 7.14 -5.61
C VAL A 48 -12.22 8.32 -4.71
N PRO A 49 -13.42 8.91 -4.95
CA PRO A 49 -13.97 9.94 -4.09
C PRO A 49 -14.05 9.52 -2.61
N TYR A 50 -14.31 10.50 -1.73
CA TYR A 50 -14.50 10.23 -0.31
C TYR A 50 -15.59 9.19 -0.08
N ASN A 51 -15.24 8.18 0.70
CA ASN A 51 -16.16 7.19 1.23
C ASN A 51 -15.58 6.75 2.57
N GLU A 52 -16.36 6.94 3.63
CA GLU A 52 -15.98 6.65 5.01
C GLU A 52 -15.68 5.17 5.26
N ASN A 53 -16.11 4.28 4.37
CA ASN A 53 -15.91 2.84 4.47
C ASN A 53 -14.70 2.33 3.65
N VAL A 54 -14.00 3.21 2.92
CA VAL A 54 -12.86 2.84 2.07
C VAL A 54 -11.57 3.02 2.82
N VAL A 55 -10.97 1.90 3.24
CA VAL A 55 -9.64 1.89 3.85
C VAL A 55 -8.58 1.88 2.75
N ARG A 56 -7.54 2.71 2.91
CA ARG A 56 -6.50 2.87 1.90
C ARG A 56 -5.11 2.65 2.46
N CYS A 57 -4.21 2.20 1.60
CA CYS A 57 -2.77 2.22 1.84
C CYS A 57 -2.04 2.86 0.67
N LEU A 58 -1.01 3.66 0.95
CA LEU A 58 -0.06 4.15 -0.05
C LEU A 58 1.27 3.40 0.11
N THR A 59 1.78 2.86 -0.99
CA THR A 59 2.94 1.95 -1.04
C THR A 59 3.74 2.15 -2.32
N THR A 60 4.96 1.63 -2.36
CA THR A 60 5.76 1.49 -3.58
C THR A 60 5.87 0.03 -3.97
N SER A 61 5.75 -0.27 -5.26
CA SER A 61 6.00 -1.61 -5.80
C SER A 61 6.46 -1.50 -7.25
N GLY A 62 7.48 -2.28 -7.64
CA GLY A 62 7.99 -2.29 -9.00
C GLY A 62 8.58 -0.96 -9.49
N GLY A 63 8.93 -0.05 -8.59
CA GLY A 63 9.37 1.31 -8.93
C GLY A 63 8.23 2.28 -9.21
N ASP A 64 6.99 1.95 -8.82
CA ASP A 64 5.81 2.79 -8.97
C ASP A 64 5.18 3.16 -7.62
N VAL A 65 4.46 4.28 -7.59
CA VAL A 65 3.56 4.61 -6.47
C VAL A 65 2.23 3.90 -6.66
N ILE A 66 1.81 3.16 -5.63
CA ILE A 66 0.61 2.36 -5.64
C ILE A 66 -0.31 2.79 -4.49
N CYS A 67 -1.61 2.85 -4.78
CA CYS A 67 -2.66 2.99 -3.80
C CYS A 67 -3.50 1.71 -3.75
N VAL A 68 -3.54 1.04 -2.60
CA VAL A 68 -4.38 -0.13 -2.36
C VAL A 68 -5.61 0.33 -1.61
N GLU A 69 -6.80 -0.02 -2.11
CA GLU A 69 -8.07 0.35 -1.52
C GLU A 69 -8.91 -0.89 -1.22
N ILE A 70 -9.53 -0.91 -0.03
CA ILE A 70 -10.50 -1.93 0.35
C ILE A 70 -11.81 -1.24 0.70
N LEU A 71 -12.84 -1.54 -0.09
CA LEU A 71 -14.24 -1.33 0.24
C LEU A 71 -14.85 -2.70 0.42
N TYR A 72 -14.77 -3.24 1.64
CA TYR A 72 -15.06 -4.65 1.89
C TYR A 72 -16.37 -5.13 1.20
N PRO A 73 -16.34 -6.26 0.46
CA PRO A 73 -15.22 -7.21 0.27
C PRO A 73 -14.35 -6.92 -0.98
N ARG A 74 -14.41 -5.73 -1.55
CA ARG A 74 -13.75 -5.38 -2.82
C ARG A 74 -12.38 -4.78 -2.60
N LEU A 75 -11.38 -5.33 -3.28
CA LEU A 75 -9.99 -4.87 -3.31
C LEU A 75 -9.68 -4.23 -4.67
N LYS A 76 -9.11 -3.03 -4.66
CA LYS A 76 -8.58 -2.33 -5.84
C LYS A 76 -7.13 -1.95 -5.62
N VAL A 77 -6.36 -2.03 -6.68
CA VAL A 77 -4.95 -1.63 -6.70
C VAL A 77 -4.76 -0.64 -7.83
N TRP A 78 -4.39 0.58 -7.48
CA TRP A 78 -4.23 1.70 -8.41
C TRP A 78 -2.76 2.05 -8.52
N LYS A 79 -2.27 2.16 -9.75
CA LYS A 79 -0.92 2.64 -10.04
C LYS A 79 -0.98 4.09 -10.48
N LEU A 80 -0.12 4.93 -9.90
CA LEU A 80 0.04 6.32 -10.30
C LEU A 80 0.66 6.39 -11.69
N LYS A 81 0.08 7.17 -12.60
CA LYS A 81 0.68 7.43 -13.90
C LYS A 81 1.83 8.43 -13.78
N SER A 82 2.85 8.26 -14.61
CA SER A 82 3.97 9.22 -14.70
C SER A 82 3.49 10.59 -15.20
N ASN A 83 2.57 10.62 -16.16
CA ASN A 83 1.93 11.81 -16.69
C ASN A 83 0.39 11.74 -16.56
N ASN A 84 -0.26 12.90 -16.61
CA ASN A 84 -1.71 13.05 -16.51
C ASN A 84 -2.28 13.72 -17.77
N SER A 85 -1.70 13.41 -18.94
CA SER A 85 -2.02 14.05 -20.23
C SER A 85 -3.50 13.92 -20.61
N ASP A 86 -4.15 12.86 -20.14
CA ASP A 86 -5.57 12.55 -20.33
C ASP A 86 -6.47 13.04 -19.18
N GLY A 87 -5.91 13.78 -18.22
CA GLY A 87 -6.61 14.26 -17.02
C GLY A 87 -6.73 13.22 -15.89
N GLU A 88 -6.33 11.97 -16.15
CA GLU A 88 -6.44 10.85 -15.20
C GLU A 88 -5.10 10.56 -14.55
N TRP A 89 -5.07 10.52 -13.22
CA TRP A 89 -3.84 10.33 -12.45
C TRP A 89 -3.51 8.86 -12.16
N TRP A 90 -4.53 8.03 -12.10
CA TRP A 90 -4.43 6.65 -11.68
C TRP A 90 -4.91 5.73 -12.79
N HIS A 91 -4.35 4.54 -12.86
CA HIS A 91 -4.94 3.44 -13.61
C HIS A 91 -5.02 2.22 -12.71
N LEU A 92 -6.06 1.42 -12.91
CA LEU A 92 -6.24 0.19 -12.18
C LEU A 92 -5.19 -0.82 -12.66
N LEU A 93 -4.36 -1.33 -11.75
CA LEU A 93 -3.27 -2.26 -12.09
C LEU A 93 -3.83 -3.60 -12.61
N ARG A 94 -4.96 -4.04 -12.04
CA ARG A 94 -5.70 -5.27 -12.37
C ARG A 94 -7.18 -5.06 -12.12
N GLU A 95 -8.04 -5.94 -12.61
CA GLU A 95 -9.48 -5.89 -12.30
C GLU A 95 -9.77 -5.86 -10.78
N GLU A 96 -10.89 -5.24 -10.39
CA GLU A 96 -11.39 -5.27 -9.01
C GLU A 96 -11.55 -6.74 -8.55
N ILE A 97 -10.96 -7.07 -7.41
CA ILE A 97 -11.08 -8.40 -6.81
C ILE A 97 -12.18 -8.34 -5.75
N ASN A 98 -13.26 -9.07 -5.96
CA ASN A 98 -14.19 -9.38 -4.88
C ASN A 98 -13.61 -10.54 -4.06
N MET A 99 -13.06 -10.23 -2.88
CA MET A 99 -12.36 -11.19 -2.04
C MET A 99 -13.28 -12.33 -1.58
N ALA A 100 -14.57 -12.05 -1.36
CA ALA A 100 -15.55 -13.08 -1.01
C ALA A 100 -15.76 -14.11 -2.13
N TYR A 101 -15.69 -13.71 -3.41
CA TYR A 101 -15.86 -14.61 -4.55
C TYR A 101 -14.66 -15.54 -4.79
N VAL A 102 -13.50 -15.20 -4.24
CA VAL A 102 -12.29 -16.02 -4.31
C VAL A 102 -12.05 -16.79 -3.01
N GLY A 103 -13.10 -16.95 -2.19
CA GLY A 103 -13.07 -17.73 -0.96
C GLY A 103 -12.42 -17.02 0.23
N PHE A 104 -12.17 -15.71 0.12
CA PHE A 104 -11.52 -14.90 1.16
C PHE A 104 -12.46 -13.79 1.68
N ASP A 105 -13.54 -14.19 2.35
CA ASP A 105 -14.54 -13.26 2.89
C ASP A 105 -14.16 -12.74 4.29
N VAL A 106 -13.06 -11.99 4.36
CA VAL A 106 -12.48 -11.52 5.62
C VAL A 106 -12.31 -10.00 5.61
N ASN A 107 -12.73 -9.33 6.69
CA ASN A 107 -12.53 -7.89 6.84
C ASN A 107 -11.05 -7.57 7.08
N CYS A 108 -10.42 -6.90 6.11
CA CYS A 108 -8.99 -6.66 6.08
C CYS A 108 -8.63 -5.18 5.87
N PHE A 109 -7.45 -4.81 6.37
CA PHE A 109 -6.83 -3.49 6.18
C PHE A 109 -5.62 -3.66 5.25
N PRO A 110 -5.44 -2.80 4.24
CA PRO A 110 -4.26 -2.87 3.39
C PRO A 110 -3.02 -2.40 4.16
N LEU A 111 -1.93 -3.16 4.06
CA LEU A 111 -0.64 -2.83 4.69
C LEU A 111 0.38 -2.31 3.67
N GLY A 112 0.34 -2.84 2.45
CA GLY A 112 1.24 -2.44 1.38
C GLY A 112 1.36 -3.53 0.33
N MET A 113 2.32 -3.36 -0.57
CA MET A 113 2.66 -4.34 -1.60
C MET A 113 4.11 -4.76 -1.48
N ASN A 114 4.42 -5.93 -2.04
CA ASN A 114 5.81 -6.34 -2.17
C ASN A 114 6.56 -5.33 -3.04
N PRO A 115 7.77 -4.88 -2.62
CA PRO A 115 8.49 -3.83 -3.34
C PRO A 115 8.95 -4.26 -4.74
N PHE A 116 9.09 -5.56 -4.99
CA PHE A 116 9.58 -6.11 -6.25
C PHE A 116 8.52 -6.83 -7.07
N ASP A 117 7.56 -7.47 -6.41
CA ASP A 117 6.46 -8.21 -7.05
C ASP A 117 5.14 -7.44 -6.95
N THR A 118 4.72 -6.84 -8.06
CA THR A 118 3.47 -6.07 -8.15
C THR A 118 2.21 -6.94 -8.09
N ASP A 119 2.36 -8.27 -8.05
CA ASP A 119 1.26 -9.20 -7.87
C ASP A 119 1.06 -9.63 -6.42
N LEU A 120 1.93 -9.22 -5.49
CA LEU A 120 1.83 -9.61 -4.09
C LEU A 120 1.43 -8.42 -3.20
N VAL A 121 0.25 -8.52 -2.57
CA VAL A 121 -0.27 -7.55 -1.61
C VAL A 121 -0.22 -8.12 -0.20
N TYR A 122 0.03 -7.26 0.79
CA TYR A 122 -0.04 -7.61 2.20
C TYR A 122 -1.20 -6.87 2.86
N LEU A 123 -2.02 -7.62 3.59
CA LEU A 123 -3.19 -7.12 4.32
C LEU A 123 -3.09 -7.55 5.79
N TRP A 124 -3.91 -6.92 6.63
CA TRP A 124 -4.12 -7.31 8.02
C TRP A 124 -5.56 -7.78 8.19
N SER A 125 -5.76 -9.05 8.59
CA SER A 125 -7.07 -9.54 8.97
C SER A 125 -7.41 -9.09 10.38
N ARG A 126 -8.49 -8.32 10.54
CA ARG A 126 -8.98 -7.96 11.88
C ARG A 126 -9.56 -9.16 12.62
N GLN A 127 -10.29 -10.01 11.90
CA GLN A 127 -10.94 -11.18 12.49
C GLN A 127 -9.94 -12.19 13.04
N HIS A 128 -8.84 -12.40 12.33
CA HIS A 128 -7.81 -13.37 12.70
C HIS A 128 -6.63 -12.74 13.44
N SER A 129 -6.58 -11.40 13.54
CA SER A 129 -5.46 -10.66 14.14
C SER A 129 -4.11 -11.09 13.56
N CYS A 130 -4.02 -11.22 12.23
CA CYS A 130 -2.81 -11.70 11.57
C CYS A 130 -2.59 -11.06 10.19
N VAL A 131 -1.37 -11.19 9.68
CA VAL A 131 -1.02 -10.74 8.32
C VAL A 131 -1.54 -11.73 7.29
N VAL A 132 -1.95 -11.20 6.15
CA VAL A 132 -2.43 -11.94 4.99
C VAL A 132 -1.56 -11.57 3.80
N SER A 133 -1.09 -12.55 3.04
CA SER A 133 -0.55 -12.30 1.70
C SER A 133 -1.59 -12.64 0.64
N GLY A 134 -1.80 -11.75 -0.32
CA GLY A 134 -2.66 -11.98 -1.48
C GLY A 134 -1.86 -11.98 -2.77
N ASN A 135 -1.99 -13.02 -3.58
CA ASN A 135 -1.48 -13.04 -4.95
C ASN A 135 -2.59 -12.56 -5.90
N LEU A 136 -2.45 -11.34 -6.42
CA LEU A 136 -3.43 -10.67 -7.28
C LEU A 136 -3.55 -11.34 -8.65
N ARG A 137 -2.52 -12.05 -9.11
CA ARG A 137 -2.51 -12.72 -10.42
C ARG A 137 -3.39 -13.97 -10.41
N ILE A 138 -3.25 -14.81 -9.39
CA ILE A 138 -4.04 -16.05 -9.24
C ILE A 138 -5.25 -15.88 -8.32
N ARG A 139 -5.37 -14.72 -7.68
CA ARG A 139 -6.46 -14.32 -6.77
C ARG A 139 -6.57 -15.21 -5.52
N GLU A 140 -5.44 -15.68 -5.00
CA GLU A 140 -5.36 -16.48 -3.78
C GLU A 140 -4.86 -15.66 -2.60
N PHE A 141 -5.41 -15.92 -1.42
CA PHE A 141 -5.05 -15.25 -0.18
C PHE A 141 -4.68 -16.27 0.89
N THR A 142 -3.59 -16.00 1.61
CA THR A 142 -3.04 -16.87 2.65
C THR A 142 -2.93 -16.10 3.96
N LEU A 143 -3.52 -16.65 5.02
CA LEU A 143 -3.40 -16.16 6.39
C LEU A 143 -2.10 -16.69 6.99
N HIS A 144 -1.28 -15.81 7.57
CA HIS A 144 -0.03 -16.18 8.24
C HIS A 144 -0.25 -16.15 9.75
N GLN A 145 -0.51 -17.31 10.37
CA GLN A 145 -0.74 -17.39 11.81
C GLN A 145 0.58 -17.49 12.60
N GLU A 146 0.63 -16.94 13.81
CA GLU A 146 1.83 -17.01 14.68
C GLU A 146 2.29 -18.44 15.00
N THR A 147 1.39 -19.41 14.88
CA THR A 147 1.65 -20.84 15.15
C THR A 147 2.26 -21.58 13.97
N GLU A 148 2.49 -20.92 12.83
CA GLU A 148 3.15 -21.55 11.70
C GLU A 148 4.58 -21.95 12.06
N THR A 149 4.88 -23.23 11.91
CA THR A 149 6.21 -23.81 12.13
C THR A 149 7.06 -23.58 10.89
N TRP A 150 7.51 -22.34 10.70
CA TRP A 150 8.46 -22.00 9.64
C TRP A 150 9.81 -22.69 9.93
N SER A 151 10.21 -23.63 9.09
CA SER A 151 11.46 -24.39 9.24
C SER A 151 12.68 -23.46 9.20
N ASP A 152 13.61 -23.63 10.14
CA ASP A 152 14.81 -22.78 10.39
C ASP A 152 15.86 -22.73 9.24
N GLY A 153 15.52 -23.13 8.01
CA GLY A 153 16.47 -23.28 6.90
C GLY A 153 16.81 -21.99 6.14
N GLU A 154 15.88 -21.06 6.03
CA GLU A 154 16.06 -19.79 5.31
C GLU A 154 15.33 -18.68 6.06
N GLY A 155 16.07 -17.77 6.70
CA GLY A 155 15.59 -16.48 7.20
C GLY A 155 14.15 -16.44 7.71
N CYS A 156 13.89 -17.05 8.86
CA CYS A 156 12.56 -17.07 9.47
C CYS A 156 12.14 -15.66 9.92
N TRP A 157 11.20 -15.04 9.19
CA TRP A 157 10.59 -13.79 9.60
C TRP A 157 9.43 -14.12 10.55
N ARG A 158 9.60 -13.88 11.85
CA ARG A 158 8.47 -13.88 12.79
C ARG A 158 7.83 -12.50 12.72
N ILE A 159 6.58 -12.42 12.27
CA ILE A 159 5.79 -11.20 12.40
C ILE A 159 5.33 -11.16 13.86
N ASN A 160 5.99 -10.34 14.68
CA ASN A 160 5.49 -10.09 16.03
C ASN A 160 4.18 -9.30 15.93
N THR A 161 3.04 -9.94 16.20
CA THR A 161 1.74 -9.29 16.02
C THR A 161 1.22 -8.59 17.27
N SER A 162 1.88 -8.75 18.43
CA SER A 162 1.40 -8.22 19.72
C SER A 162 1.24 -6.70 19.67
N ASP A 163 2.24 -6.01 19.14
CA ASP A 163 2.29 -4.56 19.08
C ASP A 163 1.56 -4.03 17.82
N SER A 164 1.49 -4.84 16.76
CA SER A 164 0.79 -4.47 15.53
C SER A 164 -0.72 -4.52 15.70
N LYS A 165 -1.24 -5.44 16.52
CA LYS A 165 -2.68 -5.57 16.77
C LYS A 165 -3.24 -4.30 17.41
N GLU A 166 -2.63 -3.83 18.49
CA GLU A 166 -3.08 -2.61 19.18
C GLU A 166 -3.01 -1.39 18.25
N HIS A 167 -1.93 -1.27 17.47
CA HIS A 167 -1.80 -0.20 16.49
C HIS A 167 -2.87 -0.25 15.39
N MET A 168 -3.13 -1.43 14.82
CA MET A 168 -4.10 -1.61 13.74
C MET A 168 -5.54 -1.48 14.22
N GLU A 169 -5.85 -1.91 15.43
CA GLU A 169 -7.18 -1.78 16.03
C GLU A 169 -7.48 -0.34 16.48
N ALA A 170 -6.45 0.45 16.78
CA ALA A 170 -6.56 1.88 17.08
C ALA A 170 -6.75 2.76 15.83
N VAL A 171 -6.56 2.24 14.62
CA VAL A 171 -6.91 2.95 13.36
C VAL A 171 -8.43 2.97 13.23
N HIS A 172 -9.05 3.95 13.89
CA HIS A 172 -10.52 4.11 13.92
C HIS A 172 -11.10 4.85 12.71
N ASP A 173 -10.29 5.64 12.00
CA ASP A 173 -10.76 6.41 10.84
C ASP A 173 -10.59 5.58 9.56
N ALA A 174 -11.64 4.89 9.15
CA ALA A 174 -11.66 4.12 7.90
C ALA A 174 -11.44 5.01 6.66
N ALA A 175 -11.59 6.34 6.75
CA ALA A 175 -11.24 7.26 5.68
C ALA A 175 -9.75 7.64 5.62
N SER A 176 -8.92 7.15 6.55
CA SER A 176 -7.49 7.45 6.60
C SER A 176 -6.67 6.62 5.60
N VAL A 177 -5.53 7.17 5.18
CA VAL A 177 -4.55 6.47 4.34
C VAL A 177 -3.43 5.93 5.23
N ILE A 178 -3.33 4.61 5.31
CA ILE A 178 -2.24 3.93 6.00
C ILE A 178 -0.98 4.06 5.15
N THR A 179 0.03 4.70 5.72
CA THR A 179 1.37 4.80 5.14
C THR A 179 2.31 4.09 6.09
N LEU A 180 2.68 2.85 5.77
CA LEU A 180 3.75 2.16 6.47
C LEU A 180 5.07 2.58 5.83
N SER A 181 6.09 2.81 6.66
CA SER A 181 7.43 3.13 6.18
C SER A 181 7.96 1.95 5.37
N GLN A 182 8.10 2.14 4.06
CA GLN A 182 8.63 1.13 3.16
C GLN A 182 10.08 1.48 2.88
N PHE A 183 10.99 0.75 3.52
CA PHE A 183 12.40 0.78 3.18
C PHE A 183 12.60 -0.05 1.91
N VAL A 184 12.40 0.57 0.75
CA VAL A 184 12.95 0.01 -0.49
C VAL A 184 14.43 0.32 -0.48
N LEU A 185 15.26 -0.72 -0.49
CA LEU A 185 16.71 -0.53 -0.62
C LEU A 185 16.96 0.24 -1.92
N PRO A 186 17.56 1.44 -1.86
CA PRO A 186 17.82 2.21 -3.06
C PRO A 186 18.75 1.43 -4.01
N GLN A 187 18.58 1.64 -5.32
CA GLN A 187 19.33 0.94 -6.38
C GLN A 187 20.86 1.07 -6.29
N TRP A 188 21.39 2.01 -5.49
CA TRP A 188 22.83 2.18 -5.25
C TRP A 188 23.40 1.25 -4.17
N MET A 189 22.56 0.56 -3.41
CA MET A 189 23.00 -0.60 -2.63
C MET A 189 22.98 -1.81 -3.55
N ASP A 190 24.18 -2.30 -3.90
CA ASP A 190 24.43 -3.40 -4.83
C ASP A 190 23.50 -4.62 -4.66
N LEU A 191 23.41 -5.42 -5.73
CA LEU A 191 22.67 -6.68 -5.81
C LEU A 191 22.75 -7.47 -4.50
N VAL A 192 21.58 -7.69 -3.89
CA VAL A 192 21.42 -8.60 -2.74
C VAL A 192 22.15 -9.92 -3.07
N PRO A 193 22.99 -10.45 -2.17
CA PRO A 193 23.70 -11.70 -2.40
C PRO A 193 22.71 -12.79 -2.83
N ARG A 194 22.91 -13.34 -4.02
CA ARG A 194 22.11 -14.47 -4.50
C ARG A 194 22.65 -15.75 -3.85
N PRO A 195 21.78 -16.68 -3.40
CA PRO A 195 22.25 -18.01 -3.05
C PRO A 195 22.93 -18.68 -4.26
N PRO A 196 23.95 -19.51 -4.04
CA PRO A 196 24.66 -20.18 -5.11
C PRO A 196 23.73 -21.12 -5.90
N ASN A 197 23.88 -21.10 -7.23
CA ASN A 197 23.22 -22.04 -8.15
C ASN A 197 23.65 -23.48 -7.92
#